data_AF-A0A935IBA4-F1
#
_entry.id   AF-A0A935IBA4-F1
#
_cell.length_a   1.000
_cell.length_b   1.000
_cell.length_c   1.000
_cell.angle_alpha   90.00
_cell.angle_beta   90.00
_cell.angle_gamma   90.00
#
_symmetry.space_group_name_H-M   'P 1'
#
loop_
_entity.id
_entity.type
_entity.pdbx_description
1 polymer ?
#
loop_
_entity_poly.entity_id
_entity_poly.type
_entity_poly.pdbx_seq_one_letter_code
_entity_poly.pdbx_strand_id
1 'polypeptide(L)'
;MKNKIILFITIVCLSLACNIGTTSIKGITNLATKADCKGPCGKVMPCEGKPMSLEVEIGNGNIMHSGNTLFVRDPDNYDYTIKIEFSESVPPEKYINAKDAENKKFKVTGIVEGYDVFVHETCMRSYIFKVSDPKNFEIMDK
;
A
#
# COMPACT_ATOMS: atom_id res chain seq x y z
N MET A 1 -11.94 -27.97 39.59
CA MET A 1 -11.03 -26.83 39.36
C MET A 1 -10.23 -26.90 38.05
N LYS A 2 -9.98 -28.08 37.45
CA LYS A 2 -9.25 -28.19 36.17
C LYS A 2 -9.99 -27.63 34.93
N ASN A 3 -11.32 -27.73 34.88
CA ASN A 3 -12.10 -27.26 33.70
C ASN A 3 -12.19 -25.74 33.55
N LYS A 4 -11.97 -24.94 34.61
CA LYS A 4 -12.03 -23.47 34.50
C LYS A 4 -10.74 -22.86 33.94
N ILE A 5 -9.61 -23.56 34.05
CA ILE A 5 -8.30 -23.09 33.57
C ILE A 5 -8.21 -23.22 32.05
N ILE A 6 -8.76 -24.30 31.48
CA ILE A 6 -8.74 -24.55 30.03
C ILE A 6 -9.56 -23.49 29.27
N LEU A 7 -10.70 -23.06 29.86
CA LEU A 7 -11.56 -22.02 29.28
C LEU A 7 -10.89 -20.64 29.27
N PHE A 8 -10.07 -20.34 30.27
CA PHE A 8 -9.36 -19.06 30.35
C PHE A 8 -8.20 -18.97 29.34
N ILE A 9 -7.49 -20.07 29.11
CA ILE A 9 -6.37 -20.12 28.15
C ILE A 9 -6.86 -19.98 26.71
N THR A 10 -8.02 -20.54 26.38
CA THR A 10 -8.61 -20.43 25.03
C THR A 10 -9.08 -19.00 24.71
N ILE A 11 -9.64 -18.28 25.68
CA ILE A 11 -10.10 -16.89 25.49
C ILE A 11 -8.89 -15.94 25.30
N VAL A 12 -7.79 -16.15 26.02
CA VAL A 12 -6.58 -15.30 25.88
C VAL A 12 -5.89 -15.52 24.53
N CYS A 13 -5.86 -16.75 23.99
CA CYS A 13 -5.31 -17.00 22.65
C CYS A 13 -6.11 -16.33 21.52
N LEU A 14 -7.43 -16.17 21.67
CA LEU A 14 -8.27 -15.47 20.67
C LEU A 14 -8.04 -13.96 20.65
N SER A 15 -7.63 -13.34 21.77
CA SER A 15 -7.28 -11.91 21.80
C SER A 15 -5.91 -11.57 21.18
N LEU A 16 -5.01 -12.54 21.03
CA LEU A 16 -3.67 -12.35 20.45
C LEU A 16 -3.62 -12.56 18.92
N ALA A 17 -4.68 -13.13 18.32
CA ALA A 17 -4.74 -13.37 16.88
C ALA A 17 -5.15 -12.13 16.07
N CYS A 18 -5.55 -11.04 16.72
CA CYS A 18 -5.77 -9.76 16.05
C CYS A 18 -4.48 -8.92 16.01
N ASN A 19 -3.36 -9.55 15.62
CA ASN A 19 -2.25 -8.78 15.09
C ASN A 19 -2.67 -8.34 13.69
N ILE A 20 -3.11 -7.09 13.58
CA ILE A 20 -3.16 -6.36 12.31
C ILE A 20 -1.69 -6.28 11.86
N GLY A 21 -1.21 -7.36 11.25
CA GLY A 21 0.12 -7.45 10.69
C GLY A 21 0.16 -6.48 9.52
N THR A 22 0.66 -5.28 9.77
CA THR A 22 1.04 -4.36 8.69
C THR A 22 2.14 -5.05 7.90
N THR A 23 1.78 -5.67 6.78
CA THR A 23 2.77 -6.22 5.86
C THR A 23 3.48 -5.05 5.21
N SER A 24 4.75 -4.84 5.54
CA SER A 24 5.60 -3.87 4.85
C SER A 24 6.10 -4.48 3.55
N ILE A 25 5.90 -3.77 2.44
CA ILE A 25 6.32 -4.18 1.11
C ILE A 25 7.39 -3.18 0.65
N LYS A 26 8.56 -3.68 0.26
CA LYS A 26 9.64 -2.84 -0.27
C LYS A 26 9.53 -2.75 -1.79
N GLY A 27 9.23 -1.59 -2.35
CA GLY A 27 9.11 -1.40 -3.79
C GLY A 27 7.76 -1.87 -4.36
N ILE A 28 7.40 -1.32 -5.52
CA ILE A 28 6.10 -1.51 -6.16
C ILE A 28 5.96 -2.91 -6.76
N THR A 29 7.00 -3.45 -7.39
CA THR A 29 7.03 -4.80 -7.97
C THR A 29 6.72 -5.87 -6.93
N ASN A 30 7.14 -5.64 -5.68
CA ASN A 30 6.90 -6.56 -4.58
C ASN A 30 5.43 -6.60 -4.15
N LEU A 31 4.63 -5.56 -4.45
CA LEU A 31 3.19 -5.59 -4.24
C LEU A 31 2.53 -6.52 -5.26
N ALA A 32 2.84 -6.37 -6.55
CA ALA A 32 2.25 -7.16 -7.63
C ALA A 32 2.64 -8.65 -7.61
N THR A 33 3.77 -8.97 -6.97
CA THR A 33 4.27 -10.35 -6.85
C THR A 33 3.86 -11.03 -5.55
N LYS A 34 3.32 -10.30 -4.57
CA LYS A 34 2.86 -10.84 -3.29
C LYS A 34 1.64 -11.73 -3.51
N ALA A 35 1.64 -12.93 -2.94
CA ALA A 35 0.60 -13.94 -3.20
C ALA A 35 -0.84 -13.48 -2.86
N ASP A 36 -1.00 -12.55 -1.91
CA ASP A 36 -2.29 -11.99 -1.50
C ASP A 36 -2.73 -10.76 -2.32
N CYS A 37 -1.83 -10.21 -3.16
CA CYS A 37 -2.07 -9.11 -4.09
C CYS A 37 -1.77 -9.48 -5.54
N LYS A 38 -1.55 -10.76 -5.83
CA LYS A 38 -1.32 -11.24 -7.18
C LYS A 38 -2.56 -11.97 -7.66
N GLY A 39 -3.16 -11.48 -8.73
CA GLY A 39 -4.22 -12.20 -9.40
C GLY A 39 -4.70 -11.55 -10.68
N PRO A 40 -5.65 -12.20 -11.37
CA PRO A 40 -6.17 -11.74 -12.65
C PRO A 40 -7.10 -10.52 -12.47
N CYS A 41 -7.33 -9.81 -13.57
CA CYS A 41 -8.35 -8.77 -13.65
C CYS A 41 -9.74 -9.30 -13.26
N GLY A 42 -10.60 -8.40 -12.79
CA GLY A 42 -11.98 -8.69 -12.41
C GLY A 42 -12.13 -9.53 -11.13
N LYS A 43 -11.03 -9.78 -10.42
CA LYS A 43 -11.04 -10.52 -9.15
C LYS A 43 -10.56 -9.64 -8.01
N VAL A 44 -11.32 -9.68 -6.90
CA VAL A 44 -10.93 -9.05 -5.64
C VAL A 44 -9.85 -9.90 -4.98
N MET A 45 -8.70 -9.31 -4.74
CA MET A 45 -7.56 -9.96 -4.11
C MET A 45 -7.64 -9.91 -2.58
N PRO A 46 -7.08 -10.92 -1.87
CA PRO A 46 -7.12 -10.97 -0.41
C PRO A 46 -6.52 -9.77 0.34
N CYS A 47 -5.67 -8.98 -0.31
CA CYS A 47 -5.10 -7.76 0.28
C CYS A 47 -5.98 -6.51 0.13
N GLU A 48 -7.03 -6.56 -0.69
CA GLU A 48 -7.97 -5.46 -0.85
C GLU A 48 -8.82 -5.27 0.42
N GLY A 49 -9.15 -4.01 0.73
CA GLY A 49 -9.86 -3.61 1.94
C GLY A 49 -9.02 -3.64 3.23
N LYS A 50 -7.72 -3.96 3.15
CA LYS A 50 -6.82 -4.05 4.30
C LYS A 50 -5.79 -2.91 4.31
N PRO A 51 -5.35 -2.47 5.51
CA PRO A 51 -4.22 -1.56 5.61
C PRO A 51 -2.94 -2.29 5.18
N MET A 52 -2.21 -1.71 4.23
CA MET A 52 -0.88 -2.18 3.85
C MET A 52 0.11 -1.04 3.81
N SER A 53 1.37 -1.35 4.11
CA SER A 53 2.48 -0.41 4.03
C SER A 53 3.33 -0.71 2.80
N LEU A 54 3.66 0.33 2.06
CA LEU A 54 4.53 0.29 0.90
C LEU A 54 5.66 1.29 1.11
N GLU A 55 6.89 0.82 0.96
CA GLU A 55 8.08 1.65 0.82
C GLU A 55 8.38 1.80 -0.66
N VAL A 56 8.59 3.03 -1.11
CA VAL A 56 8.85 3.37 -2.52
C VAL A 56 10.18 4.10 -2.60
N GLU A 57 11.04 3.64 -3.51
CA GLU A 57 12.23 4.37 -3.89
C GLU A 57 11.88 5.41 -4.96
N ILE A 58 12.31 6.64 -4.71
CA ILE A 58 12.09 7.79 -5.58
C ILE A 58 13.24 7.79 -6.59
N GLY A 59 12.90 7.61 -7.86
CA GLY A 59 13.83 7.61 -8.99
C GLY A 59 13.43 8.67 -10.02
N ASN A 60 14.35 9.03 -10.93
CA ASN A 60 14.14 10.10 -11.90
C ASN A 60 12.85 9.89 -12.72
N GLY A 61 11.78 10.60 -12.34
CA GLY A 61 10.50 10.63 -13.06
C GLY A 61 9.54 9.47 -12.78
N ASN A 62 9.79 8.62 -11.79
CA ASN A 62 8.87 7.51 -11.47
C ASN A 62 7.65 7.95 -10.65
N ILE A 63 7.58 9.22 -10.22
CA ILE A 63 6.46 9.79 -9.47
C ILE A 63 5.85 10.95 -10.25
N MET A 64 4.54 10.88 -10.46
CA MET A 64 3.73 11.98 -10.96
C MET A 64 2.71 12.38 -9.91
N HIS A 65 2.28 13.63 -9.93
CA HIS A 65 1.32 14.18 -8.99
C HIS A 65 0.15 14.83 -9.75
N SER A 66 -1.08 14.52 -9.35
CA SER A 66 -2.29 15.20 -9.83
C SER A 66 -3.32 15.31 -8.70
N GLY A 67 -3.72 16.54 -8.37
CA GLY A 67 -4.68 16.79 -7.28
C GLY A 67 -4.19 16.27 -5.93
N ASN A 68 -4.96 15.35 -5.33
CA ASN A 68 -4.64 14.65 -4.09
C ASN A 68 -4.08 13.24 -4.34
N THR A 69 -3.51 13.00 -5.52
CA THR A 69 -3.06 11.66 -5.93
C THR A 69 -1.59 11.69 -6.36
N LEU A 70 -0.80 10.76 -5.81
CA LEU A 70 0.49 10.40 -6.39
C LEU A 70 0.34 9.16 -7.27
N PHE A 71 0.93 9.21 -8.45
CA PHE A 71 1.04 8.09 -9.36
C PHE A 71 2.48 7.62 -9.33
N VAL A 72 2.67 6.37 -8.94
CA VAL A 72 4.00 5.82 -8.74
C VAL A 72 4.18 4.69 -9.75
N ARG A 73 5.10 4.91 -10.70
CA ARG A 73 5.49 3.93 -11.70
C ARG A 73 6.55 3.02 -11.13
N ASP A 74 6.43 1.74 -11.43
CA ASP A 74 7.46 0.77 -11.12
C ASP A 74 8.67 1.01 -12.04
N PRO A 75 9.88 1.27 -11.50
CA PRO A 75 11.08 1.48 -12.31
C PRO A 75 11.48 0.25 -13.14
N ASP A 76 11.10 -0.95 -12.68
CA ASP A 76 11.39 -2.22 -13.36
C ASP A 76 10.27 -2.62 -14.33
N ASN A 77 9.09 -1.98 -14.22
CA ASN A 77 7.94 -2.21 -15.09
C ASN A 77 7.13 -0.92 -15.28
N TYR A 78 7.51 -0.10 -16.26
CA TYR A 78 6.87 1.20 -16.52
C TYR A 78 5.37 1.13 -16.87
N ASP A 79 4.88 -0.05 -17.28
CA ASP A 79 3.47 -0.32 -17.53
C ASP A 79 2.66 -0.45 -16.24
N TYR A 80 3.35 -0.74 -15.12
CA TYR A 80 2.75 -0.87 -13.81
C TYR A 80 2.83 0.43 -13.03
N THR A 81 1.66 1.01 -12.77
CA THR A 81 1.50 2.23 -11.96
C THR A 81 0.53 1.96 -10.84
N ILE A 82 0.92 2.28 -9.61
CA ILE A 82 0.01 2.34 -8.47
C ILE A 82 -0.42 3.78 -8.21
N LYS A 83 -1.56 3.94 -7.56
CA LYS A 83 -2.07 5.24 -7.11
C LYS A 83 -1.99 5.32 -5.59
N ILE A 84 -1.65 6.50 -5.08
CA ILE A 84 -1.76 6.83 -3.67
C ILE A 84 -2.70 8.02 -3.60
N GLU A 85 -3.90 7.80 -3.08
CA GLU A 85 -4.95 8.82 -2.99
C GLU A 85 -5.07 9.30 -1.54
N PHE A 86 -4.83 10.59 -1.35
CA PHE A 86 -4.88 11.25 -0.05
C PHE A 86 -6.27 11.84 0.18
N SER A 87 -6.89 11.55 1.31
CA SER A 87 -8.12 12.25 1.71
C SER A 87 -7.83 13.71 2.06
N GLU A 88 -8.88 14.53 2.12
CA GLU A 88 -8.78 15.95 2.51
C GLU A 88 -8.18 16.19 3.90
N SER A 89 -8.22 15.20 4.80
CA SER A 89 -7.57 15.29 6.12
C SER A 89 -6.04 15.17 6.07
N VAL A 90 -5.44 14.82 4.93
CA VAL A 90 -3.99 14.78 4.75
C VAL A 90 -3.52 16.07 4.10
N PRO A 91 -2.70 16.88 4.78
CA PRO A 91 -2.25 18.16 4.24
C PRO A 91 -1.37 18.00 2.99
N PRO A 92 -1.61 18.75 1.89
CA PRO A 92 -0.85 18.65 0.64
C PRO A 92 0.66 18.79 0.80
N GLU A 93 1.11 19.64 1.73
CA GLU A 93 2.53 19.88 2.02
C GLU A 93 3.29 18.60 2.42
N LYS A 94 2.59 17.56 2.88
CA LYS A 94 3.23 16.27 3.20
C LYS A 94 3.69 15.50 1.98
N TYR A 95 2.95 15.56 0.88
CA TYR A 95 3.13 14.64 -0.25
C TYR A 95 3.44 15.32 -1.57
N ILE A 96 3.18 16.63 -1.71
CA ILE A 96 3.42 17.37 -2.97
C ILE A 96 4.89 17.38 -3.39
N ASN A 97 5.79 17.36 -2.41
CA ASN A 97 7.24 17.34 -2.61
C ASN A 97 7.79 15.92 -2.80
N ALA A 98 6.97 14.87 -2.76
CA ALA A 98 7.45 13.49 -2.89
C ALA A 98 8.18 13.18 -4.21
N LYS A 99 8.02 14.03 -5.23
CA LYS A 99 8.74 13.94 -6.52
C LYS A 99 10.08 14.68 -6.55
N ASP A 100 10.40 15.46 -5.50
CA ASP A 100 11.59 16.30 -5.50
C ASP A 100 12.85 15.44 -5.47
N ALA A 101 13.86 15.84 -6.24
CA ALA A 101 15.08 15.05 -6.45
C ALA A 101 15.92 14.83 -5.19
N GLU A 102 15.69 15.61 -4.13
CA GLU A 102 16.34 15.45 -2.82
C GLU A 102 15.79 14.23 -2.07
N ASN A 103 14.53 13.86 -2.31
CA ASN A 103 13.90 12.75 -1.60
C ASN A 103 14.31 11.44 -2.27
N LYS A 104 14.77 10.46 -1.49
CA LYS A 104 15.20 9.15 -2.01
C LYS A 104 14.15 8.07 -1.81
N LYS A 105 13.37 8.17 -0.74
CA LYS A 105 12.39 7.15 -0.34
C LYS A 105 11.21 7.76 0.38
N PHE A 106 10.04 7.18 0.20
CA PHE A 106 8.90 7.41 1.08
C PHE A 106 8.25 6.10 1.49
N LYS A 107 7.57 6.13 2.62
CA LYS A 107 6.70 5.07 3.11
C LYS A 107 5.27 5.58 3.16
N VAL A 108 4.36 4.76 2.68
CA VAL A 108 2.93 5.02 2.72
C VAL A 108 2.21 3.83 3.34
N THR A 109 1.21 4.09 4.16
CA THR A 109 0.25 3.09 4.65
C THR A 109 -1.16 3.50 4.25
N GLY A 110 -1.91 2.60 3.65
CA GLY A 110 -3.25 2.91 3.17
C GLY A 110 -4.12 1.68 3.07
N ILE A 111 -5.44 1.89 3.01
CA ILE A 111 -6.38 0.83 2.64
C ILE A 111 -6.25 0.58 1.15
N VAL A 112 -6.05 -0.68 0.78
CA VAL A 112 -5.80 -1.03 -0.62
C VAL A 112 -7.09 -1.35 -1.36
N GLU A 113 -7.24 -0.76 -2.54
CA GLU A 113 -8.33 -1.05 -3.47
C GLU A 113 -7.74 -1.49 -4.81
N GLY A 114 -8.20 -2.61 -5.35
CA GLY A 114 -7.76 -3.10 -6.65
C GLY A 114 -8.55 -2.48 -7.80
N TYR A 115 -7.88 -2.19 -8.90
CA TYR A 115 -8.50 -1.77 -10.15
C TYR A 115 -7.81 -2.44 -11.34
N ASP A 116 -8.52 -2.54 -12.45
CA ASP A 116 -8.01 -3.16 -13.66
C ASP A 116 -7.51 -2.08 -14.62
N VAL A 117 -6.36 -2.34 -15.24
CA VAL A 117 -5.73 -1.48 -16.23
C VAL A 117 -5.46 -2.29 -17.48
N PHE A 118 -5.78 -1.72 -18.64
CA PHE A 118 -5.46 -2.33 -19.93
C PHE A 118 -4.20 -1.68 -20.49
N VAL A 119 -3.12 -2.46 -20.63
CA VAL A 119 -1.82 -2.00 -21.12
C VAL A 119 -1.29 -3.02 -22.13
N HIS A 120 -0.88 -2.56 -23.31
CA HIS A 120 -0.35 -3.42 -24.38
C HIS A 120 -1.21 -4.67 -24.66
N GLU A 121 -2.52 -4.46 -24.86
CA GLU A 121 -3.50 -5.53 -25.11
C GLU A 121 -3.67 -6.56 -23.97
N THR A 122 -3.02 -6.31 -22.83
CA THR A 122 -3.06 -7.17 -21.65
C THR A 122 -3.78 -6.47 -20.52
N CYS A 123 -4.70 -7.18 -19.87
CA CYS A 123 -5.31 -6.68 -18.65
C CYS A 123 -4.43 -6.99 -17.44
N MET A 124 -4.12 -5.98 -16.64
CA MET A 124 -3.33 -6.06 -15.42
C MET A 124 -4.11 -5.55 -14.22
N ARG A 125 -3.97 -6.23 -13.07
CA ARG A 125 -4.50 -5.77 -11.78
C ARG A 125 -3.51 -4.78 -11.16
N SER A 126 -3.97 -3.57 -10.82
CA SER A 126 -3.18 -2.56 -10.09
C SER A 126 -3.93 -2.07 -8.84
N TYR A 127 -3.29 -1.21 -8.05
CA TYR A 127 -3.73 -0.86 -6.71
C TYR A 127 -3.76 0.64 -6.43
N ILE A 128 -4.76 1.02 -5.64
CA ILE A 128 -4.91 2.35 -5.05
C ILE A 128 -4.68 2.20 -3.54
N PHE A 129 -3.77 2.99 -2.98
CA PHE A 129 -3.61 3.16 -1.54
C PHE A 129 -4.41 4.37 -1.10
N LYS A 130 -5.52 4.15 -0.40
CA LYS A 130 -6.32 5.22 0.22
C LYS A 130 -5.69 5.61 1.55
N VAL A 131 -5.21 6.85 1.65
CA VAL A 131 -4.51 7.38 2.83
C VAL A 131 -5.38 8.43 3.50
N SER A 132 -5.83 8.16 4.72
CA SER A 132 -6.70 9.07 5.49
C SER A 132 -6.00 9.79 6.65
N ASP A 133 -4.98 9.18 7.24
CA ASP A 133 -4.22 9.74 8.35
C ASP A 133 -2.91 10.36 7.85
N PRO A 134 -2.60 11.63 8.17
CA PRO A 134 -1.31 12.24 7.85
C PRO A 134 -0.09 11.44 8.31
N LYS A 135 -0.18 10.67 9.40
CA LYS A 135 0.92 9.85 9.93
C LYS A 135 1.26 8.67 9.05
N ASN A 136 0.36 8.28 8.16
CA ASN A 136 0.54 7.15 7.28
C ASN A 136 1.32 7.50 5.99
N PHE A 137 1.88 8.72 5.90
CA PHE A 137 2.80 9.09 4.84
C PHE A 137 4.03 9.77 5.42
N GLU A 138 5.19 9.25 5.06
CA GLU A 138 6.49 9.71 5.57
C GLU A 138 7.54 9.64 4.47
N ILE A 139 8.29 10.73 4.28
CA ILE A 139 9.49 10.75 3.44
C ILE A 139 10.66 10.39 4.35
N MET A 140 11.36 9.30 4.04
CA MET A 140 12.30 8.65 4.97
C MET A 140 13.76 9.07 4.76
N ASP A 141 14.11 9.61 3.60
CA ASP A 141 15.48 10.00 3.26
C ASP A 141 15.46 11.30 2.44
N LYS A 142 16.01 12.38 3.03
CA LYS A 142 16.40 13.62 2.35
C LYS A 142 17.92 13.66 2.13
#